data_AF-A0A9P9P8V8-F1
#
_entry.id   AF-A0A9P9P8V8-F1
#
_cell.length_a   1.000
_cell.length_b   1.000
_cell.length_c   1.000
_cell.angle_alpha   90.00
_cell.angle_beta   90.00
_cell.angle_gamma   90.00
#
_symmetry.space_group_name_H-M   'P 1'
#
loop_
_entity.id
_entity.type
_entity.pdbx_description
1 polymer ?
#
loop_
_entity_poly.entity_id
_entity_poly.type
_entity_poly.pdbx_seq_one_letter_code
_entity_poly.pdbx_strand_id
1 'polypeptide(L)'
;MASATSTILVASVLTVLLSNARLASATPSTSFSDTIFRTPNVTGGPVDEIKCYALPYGAIGIISHLLTFWTIAWMSVGKSPLWPFFDMNKYKFDMFLACIALCTCIPIASITMHRCRLSWHFLLICVWKLITSVSLACITLHRCIIIRRQTEAETSDTDMELPRRNGYEPTQTDEPYHHGMYAQNNDRSGFFSEIQVETNTDRTKKQLAPLWWLVLYLSGTIVGMVGLCSLLWTTFRKDATIRHLTYGFGAAMAIIPILVAIFWYVHHLDKMDKNKGGSRACMSAFGQTLGGGFVAFIAVFGVFSSLYSDLVLGSIANNLFGMPSDDFAPLYWAWFVAKRLPLLSL
;
A
#
# COMPACT_ATOMS: atom_id res chain seq x y z
N MET A 1 20.60 7.78 13.09
CA MET A 1 20.85 6.84 11.97
C MET A 1 19.61 6.47 11.15
N ALA A 2 18.40 6.39 11.70
CA ALA A 2 17.20 6.01 10.93
C ALA A 2 16.73 7.03 9.85
N SER A 3 17.10 8.31 9.98
CA SER A 3 16.87 9.29 8.90
C SER A 3 17.75 8.97 7.66
N ALA A 4 19.00 8.55 7.89
CA ALA A 4 19.94 8.23 6.82
C ALA A 4 19.53 6.98 6.03
N THR A 5 18.96 5.96 6.67
CA THR A 5 18.50 4.76 5.94
C THR A 5 17.26 5.03 5.09
N SER A 6 16.37 5.91 5.54
CA SER A 6 15.20 6.33 4.76
C SER A 6 15.60 7.17 3.55
N THR A 7 16.54 8.11 3.69
CA THR A 7 17.02 8.92 2.56
C THR A 7 17.82 8.11 1.56
N ILE A 8 18.63 7.14 2.00
CA ILE A 8 19.36 6.23 1.09
C ILE A 8 18.38 5.36 0.29
N LEU A 9 17.32 4.87 0.91
CA LEU A 9 16.32 4.05 0.22
C LEU A 9 15.48 4.88 -0.76
N VAL A 10 15.09 6.10 -0.38
CA VAL A 10 14.43 7.03 -1.30
C VAL A 10 15.36 7.39 -2.46
N ALA A 11 16.64 7.66 -2.19
CA ALA A 11 17.63 7.97 -3.21
C ALA A 11 17.91 6.77 -4.13
N SER A 12 17.96 5.54 -3.61
CA SER A 12 18.15 4.35 -4.43
C SER A 12 16.92 4.06 -5.30
N VAL A 13 15.72 4.16 -4.74
CA VAL A 13 14.46 4.06 -5.50
C VAL A 13 14.40 5.15 -6.57
N LEU A 14 14.72 6.40 -6.23
CA LEU A 14 14.72 7.51 -7.18
C LEU A 14 15.80 7.32 -8.25
N THR A 15 16.98 6.82 -7.90
CA THR A 15 18.05 6.52 -8.86
C THR A 15 17.63 5.41 -9.81
N VAL A 16 16.97 4.36 -9.31
CA VAL A 16 16.40 3.30 -10.14
C VAL A 16 15.31 3.86 -11.05
N LEU A 17 14.40 4.68 -10.54
CA LEU A 17 13.34 5.31 -11.33
C LEU A 17 13.93 6.24 -12.41
N LEU A 18 14.94 7.05 -12.07
CA LEU A 18 15.64 7.93 -13.00
C LEU A 18 16.44 7.17 -14.05
N SER A 19 17.10 6.08 -13.64
CA SER A 19 17.83 5.19 -14.56
C SER A 19 16.86 4.54 -15.55
N ASN A 20 15.71 4.07 -15.07
CA ASN A 20 14.65 3.53 -15.93
C ASN A 20 14.00 4.60 -16.82
N ALA A 21 13.81 5.83 -16.33
CA ALA A 21 13.31 6.93 -17.13
C ALA A 21 14.28 7.33 -18.26
N ARG A 22 15.59 7.24 -18.04
CA ARG A 22 16.60 7.42 -19.09
C ARG A 22 16.62 6.26 -20.09
N LEU A 23 16.42 5.02 -19.64
CA LEU A 23 16.31 3.86 -20.52
C LEU A 23 15.02 3.88 -21.37
N ALA A 24 14.00 4.65 -20.98
CA ALA A 24 12.82 4.92 -21.79
C ALA A 24 13.10 5.91 -22.95
N SER A 25 14.26 6.54 -23.01
CA SER A 25 14.71 7.33 -24.16
C SER A 25 15.02 6.39 -25.33
N ALA A 26 14.31 6.56 -26.45
CA ALA A 26 14.37 5.70 -27.64
C ALA A 26 15.66 5.87 -28.49
N THR A 27 16.82 5.96 -27.86
CA THR A 27 18.11 5.96 -28.57
C THR A 27 18.53 4.52 -28.87
N PRO A 28 18.71 4.13 -30.15
CA PRO A 28 19.13 2.78 -30.52
C PRO A 28 20.58 2.54 -30.07
N SER A 29 20.79 1.49 -29.27
CA SER A 29 22.11 1.01 -28.86
C SER A 29 22.34 -0.37 -29.47
N THR A 30 23.36 -0.53 -30.30
CA THR A 30 23.69 -1.75 -31.06
C THR A 30 24.45 -2.78 -30.22
N SER A 31 24.00 -3.06 -28.99
CA SER A 31 24.75 -3.86 -28.00
C SER A 31 24.23 -5.30 -27.86
N PHE A 32 25.01 -6.16 -27.20
CA PHE A 32 24.73 -7.57 -26.82
C PHE A 32 23.31 -7.80 -26.24
N SER A 33 22.70 -6.75 -25.70
CA SER A 33 21.28 -6.70 -25.32
C SER A 33 20.32 -7.07 -26.45
N ASP A 34 20.62 -6.76 -27.72
CA ASP A 34 19.74 -7.06 -28.85
C ASP A 34 19.68 -8.56 -29.17
N THR A 35 20.71 -9.33 -28.79
CA THR A 35 20.72 -10.79 -28.93
C THR A 35 19.91 -11.46 -27.82
N ILE A 36 20.00 -10.95 -26.59
CA ILE A 36 19.25 -11.48 -25.43
C ILE A 36 17.78 -11.01 -25.44
N PHE A 37 17.52 -9.82 -25.99
CA PHE A 37 16.20 -9.19 -26.04
C PHE A 37 15.78 -8.89 -27.47
N ARG A 38 15.87 -9.89 -28.36
CA ARG A 38 15.41 -9.76 -29.75
C ARG A 38 13.93 -9.35 -29.73
N THR A 39 13.67 -8.08 -29.97
CA THR A 39 12.31 -7.55 -30.11
C THR A 39 11.90 -7.76 -31.55
N PRO A 40 10.89 -8.60 -31.85
CA PRO A 40 10.33 -8.61 -33.18
C PRO A 40 9.80 -7.19 -33.45
N ASN A 41 10.21 -6.61 -34.57
CA ASN A 41 9.76 -5.28 -34.99
C ASN A 41 8.32 -5.41 -35.51
N VAL A 42 7.36 -5.55 -34.60
CA VAL A 42 5.96 -5.82 -34.95
C VAL A 42 5.19 -4.50 -35.01
N THR A 43 4.77 -4.12 -36.22
CA THR A 43 3.80 -3.05 -36.49
C THR A 43 2.35 -3.57 -36.52
N GLY A 44 2.11 -4.78 -35.99
CA GLY A 44 0.84 -5.53 -36.09
C GLY A 44 -0.32 -5.03 -35.23
N GLY A 45 -0.18 -3.87 -34.56
CA GLY A 45 -1.19 -3.30 -33.69
C GLY A 45 -1.20 -3.88 -32.27
N PRO A 46 -2.18 -3.50 -31.43
CA PRO A 46 -2.13 -3.72 -29.96
C PRO A 46 -2.01 -5.19 -29.53
N VAL A 47 -2.57 -6.12 -30.30
CA VAL A 47 -2.57 -7.57 -30.00
C VAL A 47 -1.17 -8.17 -30.22
N ASP A 48 -0.39 -7.64 -31.16
CA ASP A 48 0.98 -8.09 -31.37
C ASP A 48 1.95 -7.37 -30.44
N GLU A 49 1.69 -6.10 -30.12
CA GLU A 49 2.50 -5.31 -29.19
C GLU A 49 2.46 -5.87 -27.76
N ILE A 50 1.31 -6.40 -27.29
CA ILE A 50 1.18 -6.92 -25.92
C ILE A 50 2.10 -8.13 -25.65
N LYS A 51 2.64 -8.78 -26.68
CA LYS A 51 3.61 -9.90 -26.53
C LYS A 51 4.93 -9.45 -25.87
N CYS A 52 5.23 -8.15 -25.85
CA CYS A 52 6.38 -7.61 -25.11
C CYS A 52 6.16 -7.62 -23.58
N TYR A 53 4.90 -7.70 -23.13
CA TYR A 53 4.48 -7.44 -21.77
C TYR A 53 4.56 -8.71 -20.91
N ALA A 54 5.53 -8.78 -20.00
CA ALA A 54 5.81 -9.96 -19.19
C ALA A 54 5.21 -9.94 -17.77
N LEU A 55 4.42 -8.92 -17.42
CA LEU A 55 3.84 -8.79 -16.08
C LEU A 55 2.44 -9.42 -16.01
N PRO A 56 1.98 -9.93 -14.85
CA PRO A 56 0.64 -10.47 -14.69
C PRO A 56 -0.48 -9.51 -15.08
N TYR A 57 -1.42 -9.99 -15.91
CA TYR A 57 -2.65 -9.30 -16.32
C TYR A 57 -3.82 -10.31 -16.33
N GLY A 58 -5.02 -9.90 -16.75
CA GLY A 58 -6.20 -10.77 -16.76
C GLY A 58 -6.64 -11.19 -15.36
N ALA A 59 -7.20 -12.39 -15.23
CA ALA A 59 -7.65 -12.97 -13.97
C ALA A 59 -6.50 -13.13 -12.96
N ILE A 60 -5.32 -13.58 -13.41
CA ILE A 60 -4.14 -13.70 -12.53
C ILE A 60 -3.70 -12.30 -12.05
N GLY A 61 -3.75 -11.29 -12.92
CA GLY A 61 -3.51 -9.89 -12.56
C GLY A 61 -4.47 -9.38 -11.49
N ILE A 62 -5.77 -9.66 -11.64
CA ILE A 62 -6.80 -9.30 -10.66
C ILE A 62 -6.49 -9.92 -9.30
N ILE A 63 -6.27 -11.24 -9.25
CA ILE A 63 -5.94 -11.96 -8.00
C ILE A 63 -4.69 -11.35 -7.37
N SER A 64 -3.70 -11.04 -8.21
CA SER A 64 -2.48 -10.35 -7.81
C SER A 64 -2.79 -8.98 -7.16
N HIS A 65 -3.61 -8.13 -7.75
CA HIS A 65 -3.95 -6.84 -7.13
C HIS A 65 -4.78 -6.98 -5.86
N LEU A 66 -5.77 -7.88 -5.82
CA LEU A 66 -6.56 -8.15 -4.62
C LEU A 66 -5.68 -8.60 -3.45
N LEU A 67 -4.74 -9.52 -3.71
CA LEU A 67 -3.77 -9.94 -2.70
C LEU A 67 -2.87 -8.80 -2.25
N THR A 68 -2.45 -7.89 -3.15
CA THR A 68 -1.68 -6.71 -2.77
C THR A 68 -2.48 -5.78 -1.86
N PHE A 69 -3.74 -5.51 -2.18
CA PHE A 69 -4.59 -4.67 -1.33
C PHE A 69 -4.84 -5.30 0.03
N TRP A 70 -5.03 -6.62 0.06
CA TRP A 70 -5.11 -7.38 1.29
C TRP A 70 -3.84 -7.25 2.14
N THR A 71 -2.65 -7.42 1.54
CA THR A 71 -1.36 -7.19 2.23
C THR A 71 -1.31 -5.79 2.82
N ILE A 72 -1.60 -4.76 2.02
CA ILE A 72 -1.55 -3.36 2.47
C ILE A 72 -2.47 -3.13 3.65
N ALA A 73 -3.72 -3.64 3.59
CA ALA A 73 -4.71 -3.45 4.65
C ALA A 73 -4.21 -4.03 5.99
N TRP A 74 -3.78 -5.30 6.00
CA TRP A 74 -3.36 -5.96 7.25
C TRP A 74 -2.03 -5.43 7.80
N MET A 75 -1.06 -5.19 6.92
CA MET A 75 0.22 -4.61 7.35
C MET A 75 0.07 -3.20 7.90
N SER A 76 -0.91 -2.43 7.41
CA SER A 76 -1.21 -1.10 7.94
C SER A 76 -1.79 -1.17 9.37
N VAL A 77 -2.59 -2.20 9.66
CA VAL A 77 -3.10 -2.47 11.01
C VAL A 77 -2.00 -3.03 11.92
N GLY A 78 -0.96 -3.65 11.35
CA GLY A 78 0.12 -4.27 12.11
C GLY A 78 -0.03 -5.77 12.36
N LYS A 79 -0.90 -6.41 11.59
CA LYS A 79 -1.15 -7.85 11.66
C LYS A 79 -0.55 -8.55 10.45
N SER A 80 -0.18 -9.81 10.61
CA SER A 80 0.18 -10.67 9.48
C SER A 80 -1.01 -10.80 8.52
N PRO A 81 -0.79 -10.68 7.20
CA PRO A 81 -1.87 -10.79 6.22
C PRO A 81 -2.30 -12.25 5.98
N LEU A 82 -1.53 -13.24 6.42
CA LEU A 82 -1.94 -14.65 6.34
C LEU A 82 -2.79 -15.02 7.54
N TRP A 83 -3.78 -15.88 7.32
CA TRP A 83 -4.57 -16.44 8.39
C TRP A 83 -3.78 -17.60 9.04
N PRO A 84 -3.66 -17.67 10.39
CA PRO A 84 -4.28 -16.81 11.41
C PRO A 84 -3.60 -15.44 11.56
N PHE A 85 -4.39 -14.39 11.84
CA PHE A 85 -3.91 -13.00 11.95
C PHE A 85 -3.09 -12.75 13.23
N PHE A 86 -1.79 -13.02 13.18
CA PHE A 86 -0.87 -12.79 14.27
C PHE A 86 -0.33 -11.34 14.32
N ASP A 87 0.10 -10.90 15.50
CA ASP A 87 0.86 -9.66 15.64
C ASP A 87 2.29 -9.84 15.09
N MET A 88 2.71 -8.91 14.25
CA MET A 88 4.02 -8.97 13.61
C MET A 88 5.12 -8.70 14.62
N ASN A 89 5.84 -9.75 14.99
CA ASN A 89 6.91 -9.69 16.00
C ASN A 89 8.29 -9.89 15.38
N LYS A 90 8.40 -10.36 14.13
CA LYS A 90 9.67 -10.77 13.51
C LYS A 90 10.13 -9.77 12.44
N TYR A 91 10.34 -8.52 12.85
CA TYR A 91 10.74 -7.42 11.94
C TYR A 91 11.98 -7.69 11.07
N LYS A 92 12.94 -8.51 11.52
CA LYS A 92 14.15 -8.85 10.74
C LYS A 92 13.79 -9.71 9.52
N PHE A 93 12.89 -10.66 9.70
CA PHE A 93 12.43 -11.55 8.63
C PHE A 93 11.57 -10.79 7.62
N ASP A 94 10.64 -9.96 8.12
CA ASP A 94 9.80 -9.12 7.27
C ASP A 94 10.62 -8.12 6.43
N MET A 95 11.64 -7.51 7.05
CA MET A 95 12.57 -6.62 6.35
C MET A 95 13.33 -7.36 5.24
N PHE A 96 13.76 -8.60 5.50
CA PHE A 96 14.41 -9.44 4.49
C PHE A 96 13.48 -9.78 3.32
N LEU A 97 12.24 -10.18 3.59
CA LEU A 97 11.23 -10.47 2.56
C LEU A 97 10.94 -9.25 1.68
N ALA A 98 10.81 -8.06 2.28
CA ALA A 98 10.62 -6.82 1.54
C ALA A 98 11.81 -6.45 0.64
N CYS A 99 13.04 -6.66 1.14
CA CYS A 99 14.25 -6.45 0.34
C CYS A 99 14.33 -7.41 -0.84
N ILE A 100 14.04 -8.70 -0.67
CA ILE A 100 13.99 -9.65 -1.79
C ILE A 100 12.92 -9.23 -2.80
N ALA A 101 11.72 -8.87 -2.34
CA ALA A 101 10.64 -8.42 -3.21
C ALA A 101 11.07 -7.24 -4.09
N LEU A 102 11.75 -6.24 -3.51
CA LEU A 102 12.31 -5.10 -4.27
C LEU A 102 13.39 -5.54 -5.27
N CYS A 103 14.38 -6.32 -4.79
CA CYS A 103 15.50 -6.77 -5.60
C CYS A 103 15.08 -7.65 -6.78
N THR A 104 13.96 -8.37 -6.69
CA THR A 104 13.43 -9.18 -7.78
C THR A 104 12.44 -8.42 -8.66
N CYS A 105 11.54 -7.62 -8.08
CA CYS A 105 10.56 -6.86 -8.86
C CYS A 105 11.28 -5.83 -9.75
N ILE A 106 12.16 -4.99 -9.19
CA ILE A 106 12.78 -3.90 -9.96
C ILE A 106 13.42 -4.39 -11.27
N PRO A 107 14.31 -5.40 -11.29
CA PRO A 107 14.91 -5.89 -12.53
C PRO A 107 13.90 -6.45 -13.53
N ILE A 108 12.90 -7.22 -13.07
CA ILE A 108 11.92 -7.82 -13.97
C ILE A 108 11.03 -6.73 -14.61
N ALA A 109 10.62 -5.71 -13.86
CA ALA A 109 9.95 -4.55 -14.43
C ALA A 109 10.85 -3.80 -15.42
N SER A 110 12.12 -3.57 -15.07
CA SER A 110 13.08 -2.91 -15.97
C SER A 110 13.25 -3.67 -17.29
N ILE A 111 13.39 -5.00 -17.24
CA ILE A 111 13.44 -5.85 -18.43
C ILE A 111 12.16 -5.70 -19.25
N THR A 112 10.99 -5.71 -18.60
CA THR A 112 9.70 -5.54 -19.30
C THR A 112 9.59 -4.16 -19.96
N MET A 113 9.98 -3.09 -19.27
CA MET A 113 9.99 -1.72 -19.80
C MET A 113 10.92 -1.61 -21.01
N HIS A 114 12.12 -2.17 -20.93
CA HIS A 114 13.08 -2.17 -22.04
C HIS A 114 12.49 -2.85 -23.28
N ARG A 115 11.77 -3.96 -23.10
CA ARG A 115 11.14 -4.70 -24.19
C ARG A 115 9.93 -4.00 -24.79
N CYS A 116 9.14 -3.34 -23.96
CA CYS A 116 7.98 -2.57 -24.39
C CYS A 116 8.29 -1.10 -24.73
N ARG A 117 9.57 -0.76 -24.96
CA ARG A 117 10.00 0.64 -25.21
C ARG A 117 9.35 1.30 -26.43
N LEU A 118 8.90 0.51 -27.41
CA LEU A 118 8.25 1.00 -28.62
C LEU A 118 6.75 1.31 -28.41
N SER A 119 6.15 0.84 -27.31
CA SER A 119 4.73 1.00 -27.02
C SER A 119 4.55 1.75 -25.70
N TRP A 120 4.51 3.09 -25.79
CA TRP A 120 4.41 3.98 -24.62
C TRP A 120 3.28 3.63 -23.64
N HIS A 121 2.13 3.18 -24.14
CA HIS A 121 0.98 2.78 -23.32
C HIS A 121 1.34 1.64 -22.35
N PHE A 122 2.01 0.60 -22.84
CA PHE A 122 2.47 -0.53 -22.02
C PHE A 122 3.60 -0.13 -21.08
N LEU A 123 4.48 0.79 -21.50
CA LEU A 123 5.53 1.34 -20.66
C LEU A 123 4.93 2.05 -19.43
N LEU A 124 3.95 2.92 -19.61
CA LEU A 124 3.27 3.60 -18.51
C LEU A 124 2.59 2.63 -17.54
N ILE A 125 1.94 1.59 -18.07
CA ILE A 125 1.33 0.55 -17.24
C ILE A 125 2.39 -0.28 -16.49
N CYS A 126 3.55 -0.55 -17.10
CA CYS A 126 4.68 -1.17 -16.40
C CYS A 126 5.21 -0.28 -15.27
N VAL A 127 5.37 1.02 -15.51
CA VAL A 127 5.81 1.99 -14.50
C VAL A 127 4.85 2.01 -13.32
N TRP A 128 3.55 2.01 -13.58
CA TRP A 128 2.54 1.91 -12.54
C TRP A 128 2.65 0.62 -11.72
N LYS A 129 2.80 -0.55 -12.36
CA LYS A 129 2.96 -1.83 -11.64
C LYS A 129 4.25 -1.87 -10.83
N LEU A 130 5.34 -1.28 -11.32
CA LEU A 130 6.57 -1.10 -10.57
C LEU A 130 6.36 -0.21 -9.35
N ILE A 131 5.76 0.96 -9.51
CA ILE A 131 5.46 1.89 -8.42
C ILE A 131 4.58 1.21 -7.36
N THR A 132 3.62 0.40 -7.77
CA THR A 132 2.77 -0.37 -6.86
C THR A 132 3.58 -1.36 -6.02
N SER A 133 4.47 -2.14 -6.66
CA SER A 133 5.34 -3.09 -5.95
C SER A 133 6.33 -2.38 -5.01
N VAL A 134 6.91 -1.25 -5.43
CA VAL A 134 7.81 -0.44 -4.61
C VAL A 134 7.07 0.14 -3.40
N SER A 135 5.87 0.69 -3.62
CA SER A 135 5.03 1.25 -2.54
C SER A 135 4.71 0.21 -1.49
N LEU A 136 4.35 -1.02 -1.90
CA LEU A 136 4.10 -2.13 -0.99
C LEU A 136 5.33 -2.44 -0.14
N ALA A 137 6.50 -2.61 -0.76
CA ALA A 137 7.72 -2.90 -0.03
C ALA A 137 8.14 -1.76 0.92
N CYS A 138 7.95 -0.50 0.51
CA CYS A 138 8.19 0.66 1.38
C CYS A 138 7.26 0.70 2.59
N ILE A 139 5.97 0.35 2.41
CA ILE A 139 5.02 0.21 3.53
C ILE A 139 5.51 -0.88 4.49
N THR A 140 5.91 -2.04 3.97
CA THR A 140 6.44 -3.15 4.76
C THR A 140 7.69 -2.74 5.55
N LEU A 141 8.69 -2.16 4.87
CA LEU A 141 9.93 -1.70 5.50
C LEU A 141 9.68 -0.64 6.56
N HIS A 142 8.80 0.34 6.29
CA HIS A 142 8.46 1.38 7.25
C HIS A 142 7.81 0.76 8.49
N ARG A 143 6.90 -0.21 8.32
CA ARG A 143 6.28 -0.90 9.45
C ARG A 143 7.30 -1.71 10.27
N CYS A 144 8.25 -2.39 9.62
CA CYS A 144 9.33 -3.11 10.31
C CYS A 144 10.18 -2.17 11.18
N ILE A 145 10.47 -0.96 10.69
CA ILE A 145 11.23 0.05 11.44
C ILE A 145 10.44 0.52 12.68
N ILE A 146 9.13 0.67 12.58
CA ILE A 146 8.26 1.05 13.71
C ILE A 146 8.29 -0.06 14.78
N ILE A 147 8.08 -1.32 14.39
CA ILE A 147 8.08 -2.47 15.31
C ILE A 147 9.43 -2.60 16.03
N ARG A 148 10.54 -2.49 15.28
CA ARG A 148 11.88 -2.53 15.86
C ARG A 148 12.07 -1.51 16.98
N ARG A 149 11.62 -0.28 16.78
CA ARG A 149 11.74 0.79 17.79
C ARG A 149 10.90 0.50 19.04
N GLN A 150 9.75 -0.13 18.87
CA GLN A 150 8.89 -0.52 19.99
C GLN A 150 9.56 -1.61 20.82
N THR A 151 10.10 -2.65 20.17
CA THR A 151 10.83 -3.73 20.86
C THR A 151 12.09 -3.23 21.58
N GLU A 152 12.85 -2.31 20.97
CA GLU A 152 14.04 -1.72 21.59
C GLU A 152 13.65 -0.89 22.83
N ALA A 153 12.52 -0.18 22.81
CA ALA A 153 12.03 0.58 23.97
C ALA A 153 11.59 -0.34 25.12
N GLU A 154 10.84 -1.41 24.84
CA GLU A 154 10.38 -2.39 25.85
C GLU A 154 11.56 -3.11 26.52
N THR A 155 12.60 -3.43 25.75
CA THR A 155 13.81 -4.06 26.29
C THR A 155 14.55 -3.10 27.23
N SER A 156 14.65 -1.82 26.86
CA SER A 156 15.32 -0.80 27.68
C SER A 156 14.61 -0.52 29.02
N ASP A 157 13.28 -0.62 29.07
CA ASP A 157 12.53 -0.42 30.31
C ASP A 157 12.68 -1.63 31.26
N THR A 158 12.72 -2.85 30.69
CA THR A 158 12.91 -4.10 31.46
C THR A 158 14.27 -4.13 32.16
N ASP A 159 15.33 -3.63 31.51
CA ASP A 159 16.68 -3.57 32.09
C ASP A 159 16.81 -2.54 33.23
N MET A 160 15.94 -1.51 33.28
CA MET A 160 15.91 -0.55 34.39
C MET A 160 15.20 -1.08 35.65
N GLU A 161 14.33 -2.09 35.53
CA GLU A 161 13.60 -2.64 36.69
C GLU A 161 14.40 -3.68 37.51
N LEU A 162 15.58 -4.10 37.06
CA LEU A 162 16.48 -5.02 37.78
C LEU A 162 17.76 -4.29 38.26
N PRO A 163 18.16 -4.31 39.56
CA PRO A 163 17.57 -4.90 40.76
C PRO A 163 17.44 -3.87 41.91
N ARG A 164 16.23 -3.32 42.14
CA ARG A 164 15.92 -2.63 43.42
C ARG A 164 15.38 -3.58 44.50
N ARG A 165 15.63 -4.90 44.37
CA ARG A 165 15.07 -5.95 45.24
C ARG A 165 16.09 -6.68 46.14
N ASN A 166 17.23 -6.06 46.43
CA ASN A 166 18.16 -6.55 47.47
C ASN A 166 18.36 -5.49 48.56
N GLY A 167 17.27 -5.02 49.18
CA GLY A 167 17.32 -4.04 50.25
C GLY A 167 16.25 -4.28 51.30
N TYR A 168 16.62 -5.08 52.30
CA TYR A 168 16.01 -5.21 53.63
C TYR A 168 14.54 -5.64 53.69
N GLU A 169 14.35 -6.91 54.05
CA GLU A 169 13.19 -7.37 54.81
C GLU A 169 13.39 -6.85 56.25
N PRO A 170 12.70 -5.79 56.71
CA PRO A 170 12.73 -5.46 58.13
C PRO A 170 12.05 -6.61 58.87
N THR A 171 12.79 -7.19 59.80
CA THR A 171 12.33 -8.20 60.74
C THR A 171 10.98 -7.76 61.32
N GLN A 172 9.93 -8.52 61.00
CA GLN A 172 8.60 -8.38 61.56
C GLN A 172 8.69 -8.73 63.04
N THR A 173 8.71 -7.72 63.90
CA THR A 173 8.35 -7.89 65.31
C THR A 173 6.83 -7.89 65.40
N ASP A 174 6.28 -9.03 65.78
CA ASP A 174 4.87 -9.22 66.11
C ASP A 174 4.42 -8.26 67.22
N GLU A 175 3.63 -7.26 66.86
CA GLU A 175 2.82 -6.44 67.77
C GLU A 175 1.35 -6.76 67.49
N PRO A 176 0.63 -7.43 68.42
CA PRO A 176 -0.77 -7.76 68.22
C PRO A 176 -1.64 -6.70 68.89
N TYR A 177 -2.08 -5.63 68.21
CA TYR A 177 -3.30 -4.92 68.65
C TYR A 177 -3.96 -3.99 67.61
N HIS A 178 -5.29 -4.06 67.67
CA HIS A 178 -6.28 -2.99 67.50
C HIS A 178 -6.78 -2.57 66.10
N HIS A 179 -8.00 -3.09 65.83
CA HIS A 179 -9.07 -2.41 65.12
C HIS A 179 -9.11 -0.89 65.32
N GLY A 180 -9.05 -0.15 64.22
CA GLY A 180 -9.41 1.25 64.13
C GLY A 180 -10.05 1.52 62.77
N MET A 181 -11.39 1.49 62.72
CA MET A 181 -12.15 2.11 61.65
C MET A 181 -11.87 3.60 61.65
N TYR A 182 -11.15 4.11 60.66
CA TYR A 182 -11.32 5.49 60.22
C TYR A 182 -11.37 5.53 58.70
N ALA A 183 -12.54 5.92 58.22
CA ALA A 183 -12.73 6.47 56.90
C ALA A 183 -11.82 7.70 56.74
N GLN A 184 -11.01 7.70 55.68
CA GLN A 184 -10.42 8.93 55.19
C GLN A 184 -10.53 8.94 53.66
N ASN A 185 -11.66 9.48 53.19
CA ASN A 185 -11.76 10.13 51.90
C ASN A 185 -10.58 11.10 51.77
N ASN A 186 -9.63 10.77 50.92
CA ASN A 186 -8.69 11.75 50.42
C ASN A 186 -8.95 11.89 48.93
N ASP A 187 -9.87 12.80 48.62
CA ASP A 187 -10.05 13.45 47.34
C ASP A 187 -8.71 14.08 46.91
N ARG A 188 -7.82 13.27 46.35
CA ARG A 188 -6.66 13.75 45.60
C ARG A 188 -7.02 13.78 44.11
N SER A 189 -8.14 14.43 43.83
CA SER A 189 -8.51 14.87 42.48
C SER A 189 -7.61 16.02 42.06
N GLY A 190 -6.97 15.91 40.90
CA GLY A 190 -6.79 17.11 40.07
C GLY A 190 -5.40 17.49 39.57
N PHE A 191 -4.42 16.57 39.44
CA PHE A 191 -3.21 16.94 38.69
C PHE A 191 -2.61 15.86 37.78
N PHE A 192 -2.84 14.57 38.02
CA PHE A 192 -2.25 13.50 37.19
C PHE A 192 -3.19 12.87 36.15
N SER A 193 -4.47 13.30 36.08
CA SER A 193 -5.40 12.80 35.06
C SER A 193 -5.32 13.55 33.72
N GLU A 194 -4.62 14.68 33.66
CA GLU A 194 -4.44 15.44 32.41
C GLU A 194 -3.31 14.89 31.52
N ILE A 195 -2.45 14.01 32.06
CA ILE A 195 -1.29 13.44 31.33
C ILE A 195 -1.65 12.18 30.51
N GLN A 196 -2.80 11.54 30.72
CA GLN A 196 -3.14 10.30 29.98
C GLN A 196 -3.83 10.53 28.63
N VAL A 197 -4.49 11.67 28.40
CA VAL A 197 -5.25 11.91 27.16
C VAL A 197 -4.33 12.23 25.97
N GLU A 198 -3.14 12.80 26.20
CA GLU A 198 -2.16 13.10 25.14
C GLU A 198 -1.47 11.85 24.55
N THR A 199 -1.49 10.71 25.25
CA THR A 199 -0.75 9.52 24.80
C THR A 199 -1.42 8.74 23.66
N ASN A 200 -2.76 8.75 23.57
CA ASN A 200 -3.47 7.94 22.58
C ASN A 200 -3.43 8.55 21.17
N THR A 201 -3.59 9.88 21.06
CA THR A 201 -3.59 10.56 19.75
C THR A 201 -2.26 10.42 19.02
N ASP A 202 -1.15 10.52 19.76
CA ASP A 202 0.20 10.37 19.19
C ASP A 202 0.54 8.95 18.79
N ARG A 203 0.02 7.94 19.52
CA ARG A 203 0.14 6.53 19.12
C ARG A 203 -0.59 6.26 17.80
N THR A 204 -1.82 6.76 17.65
CA THR A 204 -2.59 6.56 16.41
C THR A 204 -1.92 7.23 15.20
N LYS A 205 -1.41 8.47 15.36
CA LYS A 205 -0.68 9.15 14.27
C LYS A 205 0.57 8.38 13.83
N LYS A 206 1.34 7.84 14.79
CA LYS A 206 2.54 7.04 14.49
C LYS A 206 2.19 5.72 13.77
N GLN A 207 1.04 5.12 14.09
CA GLN A 207 0.58 3.89 13.44
C GLN A 207 0.16 4.08 11.98
N LEU A 208 -0.37 5.26 11.62
CA LEU A 208 -0.81 5.57 10.25
C LEU A 208 0.30 6.11 9.34
N ALA A 209 1.49 6.40 9.88
CA ALA A 209 2.63 6.92 9.12
C ALA A 209 3.01 6.07 7.88
N PRO A 210 2.91 4.73 7.88
CA PRO A 210 3.17 3.93 6.67
C PRO A 210 2.21 4.21 5.52
N LEU A 211 0.98 4.67 5.79
CA LEU A 211 0.00 4.97 4.75
C LEU A 211 0.39 6.16 3.88
N TRP A 212 1.37 6.98 4.28
CA TRP A 212 1.87 8.07 3.44
C TRP A 212 2.42 7.57 2.09
N TRP A 213 2.92 6.34 2.04
CA TRP A 213 3.36 5.69 0.80
C TRP A 213 2.22 5.44 -0.21
N LEU A 214 0.95 5.52 0.21
CA LEU A 214 -0.19 5.48 -0.71
C LEU A 214 -0.23 6.69 -1.66
N VAL A 215 0.41 7.81 -1.32
CA VAL A 215 0.57 8.94 -2.24
C VAL A 215 1.40 8.53 -3.46
N LEU A 216 2.49 7.77 -3.22
CA LEU A 216 3.32 7.23 -4.29
C LEU A 216 2.51 6.25 -5.15
N TYR A 217 1.74 5.35 -4.51
CA TYR A 217 0.81 4.45 -5.22
C TYR A 217 -0.21 5.21 -6.09
N LEU A 218 -0.82 6.27 -5.55
CA LEU A 218 -1.80 7.09 -6.27
C LEU A 218 -1.16 7.77 -7.48
N SER A 219 0.04 8.34 -7.32
CA SER A 219 0.77 8.96 -8.43
C SER A 219 1.07 7.96 -9.55
N GLY A 220 1.51 6.74 -9.21
CA GLY A 220 1.70 5.66 -10.17
C GLY A 220 0.40 5.25 -10.86
N THR A 221 -0.71 5.22 -10.13
CA THR A 221 -2.03 4.89 -10.68
C THR A 221 -2.48 5.91 -11.71
N ILE A 222 -2.29 7.21 -11.46
CA ILE A 222 -2.60 8.26 -12.44
C ILE A 222 -1.79 8.05 -13.72
N VAL A 223 -0.48 7.82 -13.60
CA VAL A 223 0.41 7.56 -14.75
C VAL A 223 -0.03 6.31 -15.53
N GLY A 224 -0.35 5.23 -14.82
CA GLY A 224 -0.84 3.99 -15.44
C GLY A 224 -2.18 4.17 -16.16
N MET A 225 -3.10 4.94 -15.59
CA MET A 225 -4.39 5.25 -16.20
C MET A 225 -4.26 6.13 -17.44
N VAL A 226 -3.30 7.06 -17.49
CA VAL A 226 -3.00 7.80 -18.74
C VAL A 226 -2.56 6.83 -19.86
N GLY A 227 -1.69 5.87 -19.54
CA GLY A 227 -1.28 4.81 -20.46
C GLY A 227 -2.47 3.97 -20.94
N LEU A 228 -3.31 3.53 -20.00
CA LEU A 228 -4.50 2.74 -20.28
C LEU A 228 -5.52 3.51 -21.14
N CYS A 229 -5.82 4.77 -20.82
CA CYS A 229 -6.72 5.62 -21.59
C CYS A 229 -6.27 5.79 -23.05
N SER A 230 -4.96 5.95 -23.25
CA SER A 230 -4.42 6.07 -24.61
C SER A 230 -4.57 4.78 -25.42
N LEU A 231 -4.47 3.62 -24.78
CA LEU A 231 -4.69 2.31 -25.41
C LEU A 231 -6.20 2.02 -25.60
N LEU A 232 -7.05 2.50 -24.69
CA LEU A 232 -8.50 2.43 -24.83
C LEU A 232 -8.99 3.28 -26.00
N TRP A 233 -8.41 4.45 -26.24
CA TRP A 233 -8.83 5.32 -27.33
C TRP A 233 -8.84 4.60 -28.69
N THR A 234 -7.88 3.71 -28.94
CA THR A 234 -7.77 2.97 -30.21
C THR A 234 -8.64 1.71 -30.26
N THR A 235 -8.92 1.09 -29.12
CA THR A 235 -9.61 -0.21 -29.00
C THR A 235 -11.10 -0.08 -28.67
N PHE A 236 -11.49 0.96 -27.92
CA PHE A 236 -12.84 1.18 -27.40
C PHE A 236 -13.91 1.26 -28.49
N ARG A 237 -13.57 1.80 -29.67
CA ARG A 237 -14.53 1.86 -30.79
C ARG A 237 -14.77 0.51 -31.45
N LYS A 238 -13.79 -0.39 -31.40
CA LYS A 238 -13.77 -1.66 -32.15
C LYS A 238 -14.34 -2.82 -31.35
N ASP A 239 -14.12 -2.85 -30.04
CA ASP A 239 -14.48 -3.98 -29.18
C ASP A 239 -15.62 -3.63 -28.21
N ALA A 240 -16.74 -4.34 -28.32
CA ALA A 240 -17.89 -4.17 -27.43
C ALA A 240 -17.59 -4.58 -25.98
N THR A 241 -16.76 -5.61 -25.79
CA THR A 241 -16.37 -6.14 -24.47
C THR A 241 -15.68 -5.06 -23.65
N ILE A 242 -14.70 -4.38 -24.27
CA ILE A 242 -13.96 -3.28 -23.65
C ILE A 242 -14.92 -2.16 -23.24
N ARG A 243 -15.90 -1.80 -24.09
CA ARG A 243 -16.89 -0.76 -23.74
C ARG A 243 -17.73 -1.13 -22.53
N HIS A 244 -18.26 -2.36 -22.50
CA HIS A 244 -19.07 -2.83 -21.37
C HIS A 244 -18.25 -2.86 -20.07
N LEU A 245 -16.98 -3.28 -20.14
CA LEU A 245 -16.05 -3.21 -19.01
C LEU A 245 -15.84 -1.76 -18.56
N THR A 246 -15.54 -0.83 -19.47
CA THR A 246 -15.35 0.59 -19.14
C THR A 246 -16.59 1.17 -18.47
N TYR A 247 -17.80 0.90 -18.98
CA TYR A 247 -19.03 1.42 -18.38
C TYR A 247 -19.30 0.82 -17.00
N GLY A 248 -19.09 -0.49 -16.82
CA GLY A 248 -19.28 -1.15 -15.53
C GLY A 248 -18.35 -0.59 -14.46
N PHE A 249 -17.06 -0.48 -14.76
CA PHE A 249 -16.06 0.08 -13.83
C PHE A 249 -16.27 1.59 -13.61
N GLY A 250 -16.58 2.35 -14.65
CA GLY A 250 -16.89 3.78 -14.55
C GLY A 250 -18.10 4.05 -13.65
N ALA A 251 -19.17 3.27 -13.79
CA ALA A 251 -20.35 3.38 -12.94
C ALA A 251 -20.01 3.08 -11.47
N ALA A 252 -19.27 2.00 -11.19
CA ALA A 252 -18.86 1.67 -9.83
C ALA A 252 -17.98 2.77 -9.19
N MET A 253 -17.03 3.32 -9.97
CA MET A 253 -16.17 4.43 -9.52
C MET A 253 -16.93 5.72 -9.20
N ALA A 254 -18.08 5.96 -9.85
CA ALA A 254 -18.93 7.12 -9.56
C ALA A 254 -19.92 6.87 -8.41
N ILE A 255 -20.60 5.71 -8.41
CA ILE A 255 -21.69 5.42 -7.46
C ILE A 255 -21.17 5.26 -6.04
N ILE A 256 -20.08 4.53 -5.82
CA ILE A 256 -19.60 4.23 -4.45
C ILE A 256 -19.23 5.51 -3.69
N PRO A 257 -18.44 6.46 -4.24
CA PRO A 257 -18.13 7.71 -3.52
C PRO A 257 -19.35 8.59 -3.28
N ILE A 258 -20.33 8.60 -4.20
CA ILE A 258 -21.60 9.31 -4.02
C ILE A 258 -22.37 8.73 -2.84
N LEU A 259 -22.49 7.40 -2.74
CA LEU A 259 -23.15 6.75 -1.62
C LEU A 259 -22.45 7.02 -0.29
N VAL A 260 -21.11 7.01 -0.27
CA VAL A 260 -20.33 7.36 0.93
C VAL A 260 -20.54 8.82 1.32
N ALA A 261 -20.58 9.75 0.36
CA ALA A 261 -20.87 11.16 0.62
C ALA A 261 -22.29 11.33 1.20
N ILE A 262 -23.30 10.69 0.61
CA ILE A 262 -24.68 10.72 1.13
C ILE A 262 -24.74 10.16 2.55
N PHE A 263 -24.07 9.04 2.81
CA PHE A 263 -24.01 8.44 4.16
C PHE A 263 -23.41 9.41 5.18
N TRP A 264 -22.25 10.01 4.89
CA TRP A 264 -21.61 10.98 5.78
C TRP A 264 -22.45 12.24 5.99
N TYR A 265 -23.16 12.68 4.95
CA TYR A 265 -24.06 13.82 5.02
C TYR A 265 -25.24 13.56 5.97
N VAL A 266 -25.96 12.45 5.75
CA VAL A 266 -27.11 12.04 6.58
C VAL A 266 -26.69 11.81 8.04
N HIS A 267 -25.57 11.11 8.25
CA HIS A 267 -25.05 10.86 9.59
C HIS A 267 -24.69 12.17 10.34
N HIS A 268 -24.23 13.20 9.62
CA HIS A 268 -23.97 14.50 10.22
C HIS A 268 -25.22 15.31 10.51
N LEU A 269 -26.26 15.21 9.66
CA LEU A 269 -27.53 15.87 9.92
C LEU A 269 -28.19 15.35 11.21
N ASP A 270 -28.15 14.04 11.46
CA ASP A 270 -28.68 13.45 12.70
C ASP A 270 -27.96 13.97 13.96
N LYS A 271 -26.65 14.21 13.86
CA LYS A 271 -25.87 14.80 14.95
C LYS A 271 -26.17 16.29 15.19
N MET A 272 -26.61 17.02 14.15
CA MET A 272 -26.93 18.45 14.29
C MET A 272 -28.25 18.70 15.00
N ASP A 273 -29.23 17.81 14.85
CA ASP A 273 -30.54 17.97 15.48
C ASP A 273 -30.43 18.05 17.02
N LYS A 274 -29.39 17.41 17.58
CA LYS A 274 -29.12 17.38 19.02
C LYS A 274 -28.33 18.58 19.56
N ASN A 275 -27.65 19.35 18.69
CA ASN A 275 -26.78 20.46 19.09
C ASN A 275 -27.20 21.74 18.35
N LYS A 276 -28.01 22.59 19.00
CA LYS A 276 -28.52 23.90 18.55
C LYS A 276 -27.76 24.46 17.33
N GLY A 277 -28.31 24.18 16.14
CA GLY A 277 -27.65 24.36 14.85
C GLY A 277 -27.33 25.81 14.51
N GLY A 278 -26.04 26.08 14.27
CA GLY A 278 -25.55 27.32 13.68
C GLY A 278 -24.84 27.06 12.34
N SER A 279 -24.55 28.12 11.59
CA SER A 279 -23.86 28.06 10.29
C SER A 279 -22.53 27.28 10.31
N ARG A 280 -21.82 27.31 11.44
CA ARG A 280 -20.58 26.54 11.65
C ARG A 280 -20.80 25.02 11.60
N ALA A 281 -21.92 24.53 12.11
CA ALA A 281 -22.24 23.10 12.05
C ALA A 281 -22.47 22.67 10.60
N CYS A 282 -23.24 23.44 9.83
CA CYS A 282 -23.47 23.20 8.40
C CYS A 282 -22.16 23.14 7.59
N MET A 283 -21.25 24.10 7.79
CA MET A 283 -19.93 24.08 7.13
C MET A 283 -19.11 22.85 7.51
N SER A 284 -19.15 22.43 8.78
CA SER A 284 -18.43 21.22 9.23
C SER A 284 -18.98 19.96 8.57
N ALA A 285 -20.30 19.79 8.50
CA ALA A 285 -20.89 18.62 7.83
C ALA A 285 -20.59 18.58 6.33
N PHE A 286 -20.62 19.73 5.65
CA PHE A 286 -20.24 19.79 4.25
C PHE A 286 -18.76 19.42 4.06
N GLY A 287 -17.88 19.92 4.92
CA GLY A 287 -16.46 19.58 4.91
C GLY A 287 -16.20 18.08 5.12
N GLN A 288 -16.88 17.46 6.09
CA GLN A 288 -16.75 16.02 6.35
C GLN A 288 -17.38 15.16 5.26
N THR A 289 -18.49 15.61 4.66
CA THR A 289 -19.13 14.95 3.51
C THR A 289 -18.21 14.92 2.30
N LEU A 290 -17.65 16.09 1.92
CA LEU A 290 -16.71 16.18 0.82
C LEU A 290 -15.42 15.42 1.12
N GLY A 291 -14.90 15.52 2.35
CA GLY A 291 -13.71 14.79 2.77
C GLY A 291 -13.90 13.27 2.70
N GLY A 292 -14.99 12.75 3.26
CA GLY A 292 -15.33 11.32 3.22
C GLY A 292 -15.56 10.81 1.80
N GLY A 293 -16.30 11.56 0.98
CA GLY A 293 -16.51 11.24 -0.43
C GLY A 293 -15.21 11.24 -1.24
N PHE A 294 -14.32 12.20 -1.01
CA PHE A 294 -13.03 12.28 -1.70
C PHE A 294 -12.08 11.14 -1.32
N VAL A 295 -12.01 10.78 -0.03
CA VAL A 295 -11.23 9.62 0.44
C VAL A 295 -11.78 8.33 -0.16
N ALA A 296 -13.11 8.16 -0.20
CA ALA A 296 -13.74 7.02 -0.85
C ALA A 296 -13.44 6.98 -2.36
N PHE A 297 -13.49 8.12 -3.05
CA PHE A 297 -13.12 8.21 -4.46
C PHE A 297 -11.68 7.77 -4.69
N ILE A 298 -10.72 8.25 -3.90
CA ILE A 298 -9.31 7.83 -4.03
C ILE A 298 -9.16 6.32 -3.82
N ALA A 299 -9.81 5.77 -2.79
CA ALA A 299 -9.74 4.34 -2.49
C ALA A 299 -10.33 3.49 -3.62
N VAL A 300 -11.54 3.84 -4.08
CA VAL A 300 -12.23 3.15 -5.17
C VAL A 300 -11.48 3.32 -6.48
N PHE A 301 -11.04 4.52 -6.82
CA PHE A 301 -10.23 4.78 -8.01
C PHE A 301 -8.95 3.95 -8.00
N GLY A 302 -8.23 3.91 -6.88
CA GLY A 302 -7.01 3.12 -6.73
C GLY A 302 -7.24 1.62 -6.92
N VAL A 303 -8.30 1.07 -6.32
CA VAL A 303 -8.61 -0.38 -6.41
C VAL A 303 -9.19 -0.75 -7.76
N PHE A 304 -10.23 -0.05 -8.22
CA PHE A 304 -10.92 -0.39 -9.46
C PHE A 304 -10.06 -0.12 -10.69
N SER A 305 -9.20 0.91 -10.67
CA SER A 305 -8.27 1.15 -11.79
C SER A 305 -7.36 -0.06 -12.03
N SER A 306 -6.79 -0.65 -10.98
CA SER A 306 -5.85 -1.78 -11.13
C SER A 306 -6.54 -3.03 -11.67
N LEU A 307 -7.73 -3.35 -11.13
CA LEU A 307 -8.56 -4.46 -11.61
C LEU A 307 -9.02 -4.25 -13.05
N TYR A 308 -9.44 -3.02 -13.38
CA TYR A 308 -9.86 -2.64 -14.72
C TYR A 308 -8.72 -2.78 -15.74
N SER A 309 -7.53 -2.28 -15.40
CA SER A 309 -6.33 -2.38 -16.24
C SER A 309 -6.01 -3.84 -16.60
N ASP A 310 -6.05 -4.75 -15.62
CA ASP A 310 -5.75 -6.16 -15.88
C ASP A 310 -6.81 -6.82 -16.78
N LEU A 311 -8.09 -6.50 -16.61
CA LEU A 311 -9.16 -7.01 -17.49
C LEU A 311 -9.03 -6.48 -18.92
N VAL A 312 -8.76 -5.17 -19.08
CA VAL A 312 -8.55 -4.57 -20.40
C VAL A 312 -7.35 -5.19 -21.10
N LEU A 313 -6.24 -5.36 -20.39
CA LEU A 313 -5.06 -6.04 -20.93
C LEU A 313 -5.36 -7.50 -21.32
N GLY A 314 -6.11 -8.23 -20.49
CA GLY A 314 -6.55 -9.59 -20.80
C GLY A 314 -7.46 -9.67 -22.03
N SER A 315 -8.37 -8.70 -22.19
CA SER A 315 -9.24 -8.59 -23.36
C SER A 315 -8.44 -8.33 -24.63
N ILE A 316 -7.47 -7.42 -24.58
CA ILE A 316 -6.61 -7.07 -25.73
C ILE A 316 -5.69 -8.22 -26.11
N ALA A 317 -5.20 -8.98 -25.13
CA ALA A 317 -4.42 -10.18 -25.38
C ALA A 317 -5.26 -11.35 -25.95
N ASN A 318 -6.59 -11.22 -26.03
CA ASN A 318 -7.52 -12.34 -26.23
C ASN A 318 -7.26 -13.51 -25.25
N ASN A 319 -6.84 -13.17 -24.03
CA ASN A 319 -6.47 -14.11 -22.97
C ASN A 319 -6.89 -13.52 -21.63
N LEU A 320 -8.18 -13.65 -21.33
CA LEU A 320 -8.77 -13.13 -20.09
C LEU A 320 -8.20 -13.79 -18.83
N PHE A 321 -7.70 -15.03 -18.93
CA PHE A 321 -7.07 -15.69 -17.79
C PHE A 321 -5.71 -15.05 -17.46
N GLY A 322 -4.99 -14.61 -18.48
CA GLY A 322 -3.69 -13.94 -18.35
C GLY A 322 -2.51 -14.90 -18.23
N MET A 323 -2.60 -16.10 -18.83
CA MET A 323 -1.47 -17.02 -18.92
C MET A 323 -0.33 -16.39 -19.73
N PRO A 324 0.93 -16.46 -19.27
CA PRO A 324 2.07 -16.01 -20.06
C PRO A 324 2.28 -16.90 -21.29
N SER A 325 2.89 -16.35 -22.34
CA SER A 325 3.51 -17.15 -23.39
C SER A 325 4.74 -17.89 -22.84
N ASP A 326 5.05 -19.07 -23.39
CA ASP A 326 6.11 -19.95 -22.89
C ASP A 326 7.46 -19.25 -22.69
N ASP A 327 7.83 -18.35 -23.61
CA ASP A 327 9.11 -17.63 -23.56
C ASP A 327 9.27 -16.72 -22.32
N PHE A 328 8.17 -16.28 -21.69
CA PHE A 328 8.20 -15.29 -20.59
C PHE A 328 7.59 -15.82 -19.29
N ALA A 329 7.16 -17.08 -19.27
CA ALA A 329 6.62 -17.71 -18.08
C ALA A 329 7.55 -17.59 -16.86
N PRO A 330 8.89 -17.76 -16.97
CA PRO A 330 9.77 -17.64 -15.81
C PRO A 330 9.77 -16.23 -15.20
N LEU A 331 9.86 -15.17 -16.02
CA LEU A 331 9.84 -13.78 -15.55
C LEU A 331 8.48 -13.41 -14.95
N TYR A 332 7.42 -13.86 -15.60
CA TYR A 332 6.04 -13.66 -15.16
C TYR A 332 5.82 -14.24 -13.76
N TRP A 333 6.18 -15.52 -13.57
CA TRP A 333 5.98 -16.21 -12.30
C TRP A 333 6.94 -15.73 -11.22
N ALA A 334 8.20 -15.41 -11.57
CA ALA A 334 9.15 -14.82 -10.64
C ALA A 334 8.64 -13.47 -10.11
N TRP A 335 8.10 -12.60 -10.99
CA TRP A 335 7.46 -11.36 -10.55
C TRP A 335 6.25 -11.63 -9.66
N PHE A 336 5.36 -12.54 -10.09
CA PHE A 336 4.16 -12.88 -9.33
C PHE A 336 4.51 -13.34 -7.92
N VAL A 337 5.46 -14.27 -7.77
CA VAL A 337 5.90 -14.78 -6.45
C VAL A 337 6.62 -13.70 -5.65
N ALA A 338 7.57 -12.97 -6.25
CA ALA A 338 8.35 -11.95 -5.55
C ALA A 338 7.48 -10.85 -4.95
N LYS A 339 6.47 -10.38 -5.70
CA LYS A 339 5.51 -9.37 -5.24
C LYS A 339 4.68 -9.85 -4.03
N ARG A 340 4.60 -11.17 -3.81
CA ARG A 340 3.83 -11.81 -2.73
C ARG A 340 4.66 -12.12 -1.49
N LEU A 341 5.99 -11.99 -1.53
CA LEU A 341 6.83 -12.27 -0.37
C LEU A 341 6.41 -11.50 0.89
N PRO A 342 5.99 -10.22 0.84
CA PRO A 342 5.49 -9.53 2.03
C PRO A 342 4.20 -10.12 2.64
N LEU A 343 3.47 -11.01 1.93
CA LEU A 343 2.38 -11.76 2.53
C LEU A 343 2.88 -12.75 3.59
N LEU A 344 4.11 -13.22 3.47
CA LEU A 344 4.70 -14.19 4.39
C LEU A 344 5.22 -13.53 5.68
N SER A 345 4.94 -12.25 5.92
CA SER A 345 5.38 -11.54 7.12
C SER A 345 4.75 -12.10 8.41
N LEU A 346 5.55 -12.19 9.48
CA LEU A 346 5.23 -12.94 10.71
C LEU A 346 5.33 -12.13 12.02
#